data_AF-A0A7G9FQ94-F1
#
_entry.id   AF-A0A7G9FQ94-F1
#
_cell.length_a   1.000
_cell.length_b   1.000
_cell.length_c   1.000
_cell.angle_alpha   90.00
_cell.angle_beta   90.00
_cell.angle_gamma   90.00
#
_symmetry.space_group_name_H-M   'P 1'
#
loop_
_entity.id
_entity.type
_entity.pdbx_description
1 polymer ?
#
loop_
_entity_poly.entity_id
_entity_poly.type
_entity_poly.pdbx_seq_one_letter_code
_entity_poly.pdbx_strand_id
1 'polypeptide(L)'
;MAKGILKKGKLVMVLAAIGSCLCLIGCAAKEDATEAVNYASEDSSLTYAVHTELDGHAIELPQFTSTHDSAVIEELNQDIMDGPGAIYEKDKDGKEIIPEIRTTEYSTNQYLQAVVRYVEYPLVGGYGDIASYNYDRIQDKKLTLTDALVKKETTLDDVRQMVIDSCLRMKELSDKETSIYGVTVDGFSLDANDNCTFYGNVDLCLNGTTQWSYIYSFQFETQTVEIYDLTE
;
A
#
# COMPACT_ATOMS: atom_id res chain seq x y z
N MET A 1 90.57 -22.40 2.35
CA MET A 1 91.14 -21.10 2.77
C MET A 1 90.05 -20.04 2.71
N ALA A 2 89.89 -19.32 3.83
CA ALA A 2 89.30 -18.00 4.08
C ALA A 2 88.05 -17.50 3.30
N LYS A 3 87.01 -17.19 4.12
CA LYS A 3 86.22 -15.93 4.23
C LYS A 3 85.44 -15.49 2.96
N GLY A 4 84.11 -15.45 2.92
CA GLY A 4 83.14 -14.97 3.90
C GLY A 4 82.70 -13.54 3.52
N ILE A 5 81.42 -13.34 3.18
CA ILE A 5 80.49 -12.34 3.74
C ILE A 5 79.18 -12.29 2.94
N LEU A 6 78.09 -12.31 3.71
CA LEU A 6 76.68 -12.28 3.38
C LEU A 6 76.23 -11.07 2.53
N LYS A 7 75.24 -11.29 1.65
CA LYS A 7 74.02 -10.45 1.62
C LYS A 7 72.79 -11.33 1.82
N LYS A 8 72.14 -11.15 2.98
CA LYS A 8 70.80 -11.63 3.34
C LYS A 8 69.80 -11.12 2.27
N GLY A 9 68.76 -11.83 1.86
CA GLY A 9 68.22 -13.14 2.21
C GLY A 9 66.87 -13.32 1.48
N LYS A 10 66.62 -14.54 1.00
CA LYS A 10 65.35 -15.28 0.87
C LYS A 10 64.10 -14.45 0.47
N LEU A 11 63.58 -14.54 -0.76
CA LEU A 11 62.86 -15.68 -1.38
C LEU A 11 61.88 -16.41 -0.44
N VAL A 12 60.69 -16.66 -1.00
CA VAL A 12 59.60 -17.56 -0.59
C VAL A 12 58.49 -16.93 0.26
N MET A 13 57.32 -16.64 -0.35
CA MET A 13 56.12 -17.50 -0.28
C MET A 13 54.96 -16.89 -1.06
N VAL A 14 54.36 -17.73 -1.91
CA VAL A 14 53.02 -17.58 -2.44
C VAL A 14 52.02 -17.78 -1.31
N LEU A 15 51.08 -16.85 -1.13
CA LEU A 15 49.77 -17.14 -0.56
C LEU A 15 48.71 -16.41 -1.38
N ALA A 16 47.81 -17.18 -1.99
CA ALA A 16 46.59 -16.66 -2.56
C ALA A 16 45.65 -16.25 -1.42
N ALA A 17 45.14 -15.01 -1.48
CA ALA A 17 43.97 -14.59 -0.73
C ALA A 17 43.10 -13.77 -1.68
N ILE A 18 41.97 -14.36 -2.06
CA ILE A 18 40.86 -13.71 -2.74
C ILE A 18 40.25 -12.74 -1.73
N GLY A 19 40.56 -11.45 -1.90
CA GLY A 19 39.98 -10.36 -1.13
C GLY A 19 38.94 -9.64 -1.97
N SER A 20 37.68 -10.02 -1.78
CA SER A 20 36.48 -9.35 -2.28
C SER A 20 36.51 -7.84 -2.00
N CYS A 21 36.59 -7.02 -3.04
CA CYS A 21 36.20 -5.63 -2.97
C CYS A 21 34.71 -5.57 -3.37
N LEU A 22 33.83 -5.87 -2.42
CA LEU A 22 32.47 -5.35 -2.45
C LEU A 22 32.60 -3.83 -2.35
N CYS A 23 32.64 -3.16 -3.49
CA CYS A 23 32.38 -1.74 -3.57
C CYS A 23 30.88 -1.56 -3.31
N LEU A 24 30.51 -1.51 -2.03
CA LEU A 24 29.25 -0.96 -1.57
C LEU A 24 29.14 0.45 -2.14
N ILE A 25 28.37 0.61 -3.20
CA ILE A 25 27.81 1.91 -3.57
C ILE A 25 26.72 2.18 -2.53
N GLY A 26 27.15 2.59 -1.35
CA GLY A 26 26.32 3.32 -0.43
C GLY A 26 26.12 4.71 -1.02
N CYS A 27 25.14 4.84 -1.92
CA CYS A 27 24.48 6.11 -2.10
C CYS A 27 23.79 6.40 -0.77
N ALA A 28 24.49 7.07 0.13
CA ALA A 28 23.88 7.75 1.25
C ALA A 28 22.98 8.82 0.62
N ALA A 29 21.72 8.47 0.40
CA ALA A 29 20.66 9.46 0.35
C ALA A 29 20.80 10.21 1.65
N LYS A 30 21.19 11.48 1.53
CA LYS A 30 21.18 12.41 2.64
C LYS A 30 19.70 12.51 3.03
N GLU A 31 19.30 11.82 4.09
CA GLU A 31 18.07 12.17 4.80
C GLU A 31 18.27 13.63 5.20
N ASP A 32 17.68 14.54 4.43
CA ASP A 32 17.38 15.86 4.96
C ASP A 32 16.41 15.58 6.10
N ALA A 33 16.93 15.59 7.32
CA ALA A 33 16.15 15.59 8.53
C ALA A 33 15.34 16.89 8.52
N THR A 34 14.18 16.87 7.86
CA THR A 34 13.10 17.80 8.12
C THR A 34 12.79 17.66 9.60
N GLU A 35 12.99 18.75 10.35
CA GLU A 35 12.53 18.81 11.74
C GLU A 35 11.06 18.40 11.74
N ALA A 36 10.70 17.37 12.51
CA ALA A 36 9.32 16.92 12.62
C ALA A 36 8.46 18.11 13.05
N VAL A 37 7.60 18.56 12.15
CA VAL A 37 6.68 19.65 12.44
C VAL A 37 5.54 19.01 13.21
N ASN A 38 5.66 18.99 14.54
CA ASN A 38 4.67 18.38 15.43
C ASN A 38 3.34 19.15 15.38
N TYR A 39 2.55 18.95 14.33
CA TYR A 39 1.20 19.46 14.20
C TYR A 39 0.26 18.69 15.13
N ALA A 40 -0.77 19.37 15.61
CA ALA A 40 -1.76 18.75 16.47
C ALA A 40 -2.76 17.97 15.59
N SER A 41 -3.34 16.89 16.12
CA SER A 41 -4.26 16.07 15.32
C SER A 41 -5.56 16.80 14.97
N GLU A 42 -5.96 17.80 15.75
CA GLU A 42 -7.07 18.69 15.45
C GLU A 42 -6.81 19.64 14.28
N ASP A 43 -5.56 19.82 13.84
CA ASP A 43 -5.22 20.75 12.77
C ASP A 43 -5.61 20.23 11.39
N SER A 44 -5.78 18.91 11.23
CA SER A 44 -6.21 18.32 9.96
C SER A 44 -7.41 17.37 10.11
N SER A 45 -8.26 17.32 9.10
CA SER A 45 -9.45 16.46 9.07
C SER A 45 -9.78 15.97 7.67
N LEU A 46 -10.55 14.89 7.61
CA LEU A 46 -11.15 14.42 6.37
C LEU A 46 -12.53 15.07 6.18
N THR A 47 -12.77 15.56 4.98
CA THR A 47 -14.07 16.00 4.50
C THR A 47 -14.34 15.33 3.16
N TYR A 48 -15.24 15.89 2.34
CA TYR A 48 -15.53 15.35 1.01
C TYR A 48 -15.48 16.46 -0.04
N ALA A 49 -14.68 16.25 -1.07
CA ALA A 49 -14.71 17.06 -2.29
C ALA A 49 -16.02 16.84 -3.05
N VAL A 50 -16.50 15.60 -3.05
CA VAL A 50 -17.82 15.21 -3.57
C VAL A 50 -18.47 14.27 -2.58
N HIS A 51 -19.70 14.61 -2.18
CA HIS A 51 -20.54 13.78 -1.32
C HIS A 51 -21.96 13.80 -1.87
N THR A 52 -22.29 12.83 -2.71
CA THR A 52 -23.57 12.79 -3.43
C THR A 52 -23.99 11.36 -3.73
N GLU A 53 -25.11 11.22 -4.43
CA GLU A 53 -25.63 9.94 -4.90
C GLU A 53 -25.95 10.05 -6.39
N LEU A 54 -25.55 9.06 -7.18
CA LEU A 54 -25.87 8.92 -8.61
C LEU A 54 -26.67 7.65 -8.82
N ASP A 55 -27.94 7.78 -9.23
CA ASP A 55 -28.83 6.64 -9.51
C ASP A 55 -28.88 5.58 -8.38
N GLY A 56 -28.81 6.00 -7.11
CA GLY A 56 -28.82 5.12 -5.94
C GLY A 56 -27.44 4.66 -5.45
N HIS A 57 -26.36 5.04 -6.15
CA HIS A 57 -24.98 4.70 -5.81
C HIS A 57 -24.27 5.87 -5.13
N ALA A 58 -23.62 5.59 -4.01
CA ALA A 58 -22.90 6.60 -3.23
C ALA A 58 -21.66 7.11 -3.98
N ILE A 59 -21.40 8.41 -3.92
CA ILE A 59 -20.17 9.05 -4.39
C ILE A 59 -19.56 9.84 -3.23
N GLU A 60 -18.49 9.31 -2.68
CA GLU A 60 -17.77 9.85 -1.53
C GLU A 60 -16.30 10.04 -1.89
N LEU A 61 -15.96 11.15 -2.55
CA LEU A 61 -14.57 11.51 -2.84
C LEU A 61 -14.00 12.29 -1.65
N PRO A 62 -13.01 11.73 -0.93
CA PRO A 62 -12.49 12.37 0.27
C PRO A 62 -11.69 13.62 -0.07
N GLN A 63 -11.59 14.52 0.90
CA GLN A 63 -10.69 15.66 0.83
C GLN A 63 -10.01 15.88 2.17
N PHE A 64 -8.68 15.81 2.17
CA PHE A 64 -7.85 16.19 3.29
C PHE A 64 -7.84 17.70 3.42
N THR A 65 -8.05 18.20 4.63
CA THR A 65 -8.02 19.63 4.95
C THR A 65 -7.12 19.88 6.15
N SER A 66 -6.53 21.08 6.22
CA SER A 66 -5.73 21.49 7.37
C SER A 66 -5.90 22.99 7.67
N THR A 67 -5.66 23.37 8.92
CA THR A 67 -5.58 24.77 9.39
C THR A 67 -4.24 25.43 9.03
N HIS A 68 -3.25 24.64 8.59
CA HIS A 68 -1.97 25.11 8.08
C HIS A 68 -1.77 24.70 6.62
N ASP A 69 -0.91 25.43 5.92
CA ASP A 69 -0.50 25.05 4.57
C ASP A 69 0.27 23.72 4.63
N SER A 70 -0.07 22.77 3.76
CA SER A 70 0.63 21.49 3.61
C SER A 70 0.60 21.09 2.13
N ALA A 71 1.77 21.10 1.50
CA ALA A 71 1.93 20.63 0.12
C ALA A 71 1.63 19.13 -0.01
N VAL A 72 1.78 18.38 1.10
CA VAL A 72 1.48 16.95 1.16
C VAL A 72 -0.03 16.70 1.11
N ILE A 73 -0.83 17.52 1.81
CA ILE A 73 -2.29 17.47 1.70
C ILE A 73 -2.76 17.86 0.29
N GLU A 74 -2.12 18.85 -0.33
CA GLU A 74 -2.40 19.21 -1.73
C GLU A 74 -2.10 18.04 -2.68
N GLU A 75 -0.95 17.38 -2.52
CA GLU A 75 -0.58 16.18 -3.29
C GLU A 75 -1.59 15.05 -3.10
N LEU A 76 -1.97 14.72 -1.85
CA LEU A 76 -2.95 13.68 -1.55
C LEU A 76 -4.30 13.96 -2.19
N ASN A 77 -4.78 15.21 -2.13
CA ASN A 77 -6.03 15.61 -2.76
C ASN A 77 -5.96 15.51 -4.29
N GLN A 78 -4.81 15.82 -4.89
CA GLN A 78 -4.60 15.64 -6.32
C GLN A 78 -4.62 14.16 -6.70
N ASP A 79 -3.95 13.28 -5.94
CA ASP A 79 -3.96 11.84 -6.22
C ASP A 79 -5.37 11.23 -6.09
N ILE A 80 -6.21 11.74 -5.19
CA ILE A 80 -7.61 11.35 -5.09
C ILE A 80 -8.36 11.72 -6.37
N MET A 81 -8.13 12.93 -6.89
CA MET A 81 -8.77 13.38 -8.12
C MET A 81 -8.24 12.67 -9.37
N ASP A 82 -6.97 12.28 -9.38
CA ASP A 82 -6.35 11.54 -10.48
C ASP A 82 -6.72 10.03 -10.47
N GLY A 83 -7.07 9.49 -9.29
CA GLY A 83 -7.55 8.12 -9.11
C GLY A 83 -9.07 7.99 -9.18
N PRO A 84 -9.76 7.75 -8.05
CA PRO A 84 -11.22 7.57 -8.01
C PRO A 84 -11.97 8.80 -8.53
N GLY A 85 -11.43 10.02 -8.38
CA GLY A 85 -12.04 11.23 -8.93
C GLY A 85 -12.10 11.24 -10.45
N ALA A 86 -11.13 10.63 -11.14
CA ALA A 86 -11.14 10.51 -12.59
C ALA A 86 -12.27 9.60 -13.08
N ILE A 87 -12.59 8.54 -12.33
CA ILE A 87 -13.73 7.66 -12.60
C ILE A 87 -15.05 8.43 -12.42
N TYR A 88 -15.20 9.15 -11.31
CA TYR A 88 -16.36 10.01 -11.11
C TYR A 88 -16.52 11.03 -12.25
N GLU A 89 -15.47 11.76 -12.60
CA GLU A 89 -15.54 12.79 -13.65
C GLU A 89 -15.87 12.20 -15.03
N LYS A 90 -15.41 10.97 -15.32
CA LYS A 90 -15.73 10.25 -16.56
C LYS A 90 -17.22 9.91 -16.65
N ASP A 91 -17.81 9.43 -15.56
CA ASP A 91 -19.11 8.74 -15.59
C ASP A 91 -20.25 9.47 -14.87
N LYS A 92 -19.99 10.63 -14.22
CA LYS A 92 -21.01 11.39 -13.47
C LYS A 92 -22.24 11.82 -14.27
N ASP A 93 -22.07 11.99 -15.59
CA ASP A 93 -23.14 12.34 -16.53
C ASP A 93 -23.61 11.13 -17.37
N GLY A 94 -22.99 9.97 -17.15
CA GLY A 94 -23.28 8.71 -17.83
C GLY A 94 -24.61 8.13 -17.39
N LYS A 95 -25.27 7.40 -18.30
CA LYS A 95 -26.49 6.63 -18.00
C LYS A 95 -26.34 5.12 -18.18
N GLU A 96 -25.22 4.72 -18.76
CA GLU A 96 -24.91 3.32 -19.06
C GLU A 96 -23.93 2.75 -18.05
N ILE A 97 -22.98 3.57 -17.61
CA ILE A 97 -22.04 3.25 -16.54
C ILE A 97 -22.30 4.20 -15.37
N ILE A 98 -22.49 3.64 -14.17
CA ILE A 98 -22.71 4.41 -12.93
C ILE A 98 -21.60 4.06 -11.96
N PRO A 99 -20.78 5.03 -11.51
CA PRO A 99 -19.78 4.77 -10.49
C PRO A 99 -20.44 4.67 -9.11
N GLU A 100 -19.91 3.81 -8.24
CA GLU A 100 -20.04 3.90 -6.79
C GLU A 100 -18.65 4.13 -6.23
N ILE A 101 -18.48 5.15 -5.40
CA ILE A 101 -17.23 5.47 -4.71
C ILE A 101 -17.55 5.63 -3.24
N ARG A 102 -16.92 4.83 -2.40
CA ARG A 102 -17.13 4.86 -0.95
C ARG A 102 -15.83 5.03 -0.21
N THR A 103 -15.86 5.87 0.81
CA THR A 103 -14.69 6.15 1.62
C THR A 103 -14.88 5.63 3.04
N THR A 104 -13.88 4.94 3.56
CA THR A 104 -13.74 4.66 4.99
C THR A 104 -12.61 5.50 5.56
N GLU A 105 -12.94 6.33 6.55
CA GLU A 105 -11.97 7.14 7.28
C GLU A 105 -11.33 6.32 8.43
N TYR A 106 -10.01 6.41 8.54
CA TYR A 106 -9.27 5.95 9.71
C TYR A 106 -8.47 7.12 10.28
N SER A 107 -8.78 7.51 11.51
CA SER A 107 -8.22 8.71 12.15
C SER A 107 -7.67 8.39 13.53
N THR A 108 -6.40 8.73 13.74
CA THR A 108 -5.69 8.66 15.02
C THR A 108 -4.98 9.99 15.26
N ASN A 109 -4.27 10.11 16.38
CA ASN A 109 -3.45 11.30 16.63
C ASN A 109 -2.30 11.44 15.62
N GLN A 110 -1.74 10.32 15.14
CA GLN A 110 -0.63 10.34 14.18
C GLN A 110 -1.10 10.24 12.74
N TYR A 111 -2.15 9.47 12.47
CA TYR A 111 -2.55 9.15 11.10
C TYR A 111 -3.92 9.75 10.77
N LEU A 112 -4.05 10.31 9.57
CA LEU A 112 -5.33 10.59 8.91
C LEU A 112 -5.33 9.84 7.60
N GLN A 113 -6.32 8.97 7.38
CA GLN A 113 -6.27 8.01 6.30
C GLN A 113 -7.67 7.85 5.69
N ALA A 114 -7.71 7.71 4.37
CA ALA A 114 -8.91 7.43 3.61
C ALA A 114 -8.68 6.18 2.76
N VAL A 115 -9.46 5.14 3.00
CA VAL A 115 -9.51 3.95 2.14
C VAL A 115 -10.72 4.11 1.24
N VAL A 116 -10.48 4.21 -0.06
CA VAL A 116 -11.49 4.49 -1.08
C VAL A 116 -11.68 3.25 -1.93
N ARG A 117 -12.89 2.68 -1.88
CA ARG A 117 -13.30 1.65 -2.84
C ARG A 117 -14.11 2.30 -3.94
N TYR A 118 -13.97 1.81 -5.17
CA TYR A 118 -14.74 2.32 -6.28
C TYR A 118 -15.07 1.23 -7.30
N VAL A 119 -16.27 1.34 -7.88
CA VAL A 119 -16.92 0.31 -8.70
C VAL A 119 -17.67 0.99 -9.83
N GLU A 120 -17.68 0.39 -11.02
CA GLU A 120 -18.49 0.85 -12.16
C GLU A 120 -19.60 -0.17 -12.45
N TYR A 121 -20.86 0.27 -12.44
CA TYR A 121 -22.04 -0.55 -12.74
C TYR A 121 -22.54 -0.35 -14.17
N PRO A 122 -23.05 -1.39 -14.87
CA PRO A 122 -23.18 -2.76 -14.40
C PRO A 122 -21.83 -3.45 -14.28
N LEU A 123 -21.69 -4.33 -13.28
CA LEU A 123 -20.47 -5.10 -13.04
C LEU A 123 -20.19 -6.05 -14.22
N VAL A 124 -19.25 -5.69 -15.09
CA VAL A 124 -18.81 -6.55 -16.20
C VAL A 124 -17.40 -7.06 -15.91
N GLY A 125 -17.31 -8.19 -15.21
CA GLY A 125 -16.06 -8.97 -15.06
C GLY A 125 -15.01 -8.42 -14.07
N GLY A 126 -15.29 -7.31 -13.39
CA GLY A 126 -14.48 -6.76 -12.30
C GLY A 126 -15.40 -6.19 -11.22
N TYR A 127 -15.06 -6.43 -9.95
CA TYR A 127 -15.97 -6.19 -8.82
C TYR A 127 -15.70 -4.84 -8.14
N GLY A 128 -14.55 -4.21 -8.40
CA GLY A 128 -14.18 -2.93 -7.84
C GLY A 128 -12.68 -2.85 -7.60
N ASP A 129 -12.19 -1.62 -7.55
CA ASP A 129 -10.81 -1.31 -7.18
C ASP A 129 -10.80 -0.65 -5.79
N ILE A 130 -9.62 -0.67 -5.16
CA ILE A 130 -9.39 -0.03 -3.86
C ILE A 130 -8.08 0.74 -3.88
N ALA A 131 -8.07 1.90 -3.22
CA ALA A 131 -6.89 2.70 -2.99
C ALA A 131 -6.90 3.24 -1.55
N SER A 132 -5.74 3.57 -1.02
CA SER A 132 -5.62 4.24 0.28
C SER A 132 -4.76 5.49 0.17
N TYR A 133 -5.20 6.55 0.85
CA TYR A 133 -4.52 7.83 0.94
C TYR A 133 -4.19 8.07 2.41
N ASN A 134 -2.91 8.11 2.75
CA ASN A 134 -2.45 8.03 4.13
C ASN A 134 -1.52 9.20 4.47
N TYR A 135 -1.89 9.96 5.49
CA TYR A 135 -1.18 11.15 5.96
C TYR A 135 -0.68 10.94 7.40
N ASP A 136 0.63 11.04 7.59
CA ASP A 136 1.24 11.20 8.91
C ASP A 136 1.17 12.68 9.31
N ARG A 137 0.26 12.98 10.24
CA ARG A 137 -0.02 14.31 10.77
C ARG A 137 1.18 14.92 11.49
N ILE A 138 1.99 14.09 12.15
CA ILE A 138 3.11 14.54 12.99
C ILE A 138 4.34 14.87 12.12
N GLN A 139 4.49 14.17 11.01
CA GLN A 139 5.62 14.37 10.11
C GLN A 139 5.30 15.25 8.90
N ASP A 140 4.03 15.65 8.73
CA ASP A 140 3.52 16.25 7.49
C ASP A 140 3.99 15.44 6.28
N LYS A 141 3.68 14.14 6.28
CA LYS A 141 4.21 13.17 5.31
C LYS A 141 3.12 12.29 4.74
N LYS A 142 3.12 12.12 3.42
CA LYS A 142 2.34 11.09 2.74
C LYS A 142 3.00 9.73 2.96
N LEU A 143 2.24 8.79 3.49
CA LEU A 143 2.67 7.41 3.70
C LEU A 143 2.34 6.58 2.47
N THR A 144 3.34 5.88 1.95
CA THR A 144 3.22 4.98 0.81
C THR A 144 3.14 3.53 1.26
N LEU A 145 2.71 2.63 0.37
CA LEU A 145 2.75 1.20 0.64
C LEU A 145 4.18 0.72 1.01
N THR A 146 5.21 1.34 0.43
CA THR A 146 6.60 1.03 0.78
C THR A 146 6.91 1.38 2.24
N ASP A 147 6.40 2.51 2.75
CA ASP A 147 6.57 2.87 4.17
C ASP A 147 5.90 1.84 5.09
N ALA A 148 4.71 1.36 4.73
CA ALA A 148 4.00 0.33 5.49
C ALA A 148 4.77 -1.00 5.50
N LEU A 149 5.27 -1.45 4.34
CA LEU A 149 6.07 -2.67 4.23
C LEU A 149 7.37 -2.59 5.03
N VAL A 150 8.08 -1.45 4.97
CA VAL A 150 9.27 -1.20 5.78
C VAL A 150 8.94 -1.22 7.27
N LYS A 151 7.86 -0.56 7.70
CA LYS A 151 7.40 -0.54 9.10
C LYS A 151 7.04 -1.94 9.61
N LYS A 152 6.59 -2.83 8.73
CA LYS A 152 6.23 -4.21 9.04
C LYS A 152 7.36 -5.22 8.81
N GLU A 153 8.55 -4.75 8.42
CA GLU A 153 9.72 -5.58 8.13
C GLU A 153 9.40 -6.73 7.15
N THR A 154 8.59 -6.43 6.13
CA THR A 154 8.07 -7.41 5.17
C THR A 154 8.24 -6.93 3.73
N THR A 155 7.92 -7.80 2.77
CA THR A 155 7.89 -7.46 1.35
C THR A 155 6.49 -7.58 0.78
N LEU A 156 6.27 -6.94 -0.38
CA LEU A 156 5.00 -7.04 -1.09
C LEU A 156 4.63 -8.49 -1.44
N ASP A 157 5.62 -9.29 -1.85
CA ASP A 157 5.41 -10.68 -2.21
C ASP A 157 5.10 -11.55 -0.99
N ASP A 158 5.72 -11.26 0.15
CA ASP A 158 5.39 -11.93 1.41
C ASP A 158 3.95 -11.62 1.85
N VAL A 159 3.51 -10.36 1.78
CA VAL A 159 2.12 -9.99 2.08
C VAL A 159 1.15 -10.69 1.15
N ARG A 160 1.41 -10.71 -0.17
CA ARG A 160 0.59 -11.45 -1.14
C ARG A 160 0.49 -12.93 -0.78
N GLN A 161 1.62 -13.57 -0.43
CA GLN A 161 1.61 -14.97 -0.06
C GLN A 161 0.85 -15.21 1.25
N MET A 162 0.98 -14.33 2.25
CA MET A 162 0.21 -14.41 3.48
C MET A 162 -1.30 -14.27 3.24
N VAL A 163 -1.72 -13.36 2.35
CA VAL A 163 -3.11 -13.21 1.93
C VAL A 163 -3.61 -14.49 1.26
N ILE A 164 -2.85 -15.04 0.30
CA ILE A 164 -3.18 -16.32 -0.35
C ILE A 164 -3.38 -17.42 0.70
N ASP A 165 -2.41 -17.57 1.61
CA ASP A 165 -2.45 -18.59 2.66
C ASP A 165 -3.65 -18.38 3.59
N SER A 166 -4.01 -17.13 3.90
CA SER A 166 -5.18 -16.78 4.71
C SER A 166 -6.49 -17.07 3.99
N CYS A 167 -6.61 -16.72 2.71
CA CYS A 167 -7.78 -17.02 1.89
C CYS A 167 -8.01 -18.54 1.76
N LEU A 168 -6.94 -19.33 1.59
CA LEU A 168 -7.04 -20.79 1.53
C LEU A 168 -7.51 -21.43 2.85
N ARG A 169 -7.38 -20.72 3.99
CA ARG A 169 -7.95 -21.15 5.28
C ARG A 169 -9.42 -20.76 5.44
N MET A 170 -9.92 -19.80 4.66
CA MET A 170 -11.34 -19.43 4.68
C MET A 170 -12.17 -20.51 4.00
N LYS A 171 -13.16 -21.04 4.73
CA LYS A 171 -14.06 -22.05 4.16
C LYS A 171 -14.82 -21.53 2.95
N GLU A 172 -15.23 -20.27 2.99
CA GLU A 172 -16.01 -19.57 1.94
C GLU A 172 -15.27 -19.48 0.60
N LEU A 173 -13.94 -19.41 0.61
CA LEU A 173 -13.10 -19.37 -0.60
C LEU A 173 -12.50 -20.73 -0.97
N SER A 174 -12.67 -21.75 -0.11
CA SER A 174 -12.02 -23.07 -0.24
C SER A 174 -12.88 -24.14 -0.92
N ASP A 175 -14.08 -23.82 -1.37
CA ASP A 175 -14.93 -24.79 -2.08
C ASP A 175 -14.26 -25.18 -3.42
N LYS A 176 -14.21 -26.50 -3.65
CA LYS A 176 -13.25 -27.25 -4.49
C LYS A 176 -13.17 -26.90 -5.99
N GLU A 177 -13.88 -25.90 -6.47
CA GLU A 177 -13.90 -25.46 -7.88
C GLU A 177 -13.24 -24.08 -8.10
N THR A 178 -12.82 -23.43 -7.02
CA THR A 178 -12.22 -22.09 -7.03
C THR A 178 -10.72 -22.17 -6.77
N SER A 179 -9.92 -21.55 -7.62
CA SER A 179 -8.48 -21.37 -7.40
C SER A 179 -8.14 -19.88 -7.33
N ILE A 180 -7.21 -19.50 -6.47
CA ILE A 180 -6.69 -18.13 -6.45
C ILE A 180 -5.78 -17.96 -7.68
N TYR A 181 -6.16 -17.01 -8.54
CA TYR A 181 -5.45 -16.65 -9.75
C TYR A 181 -4.41 -15.56 -9.52
N GLY A 182 -4.74 -14.59 -8.66
CA GLY A 182 -3.89 -13.43 -8.39
C GLY A 182 -4.29 -12.74 -7.09
N VAL A 183 -3.33 -12.02 -6.51
CA VAL A 183 -3.56 -11.14 -5.35
C VAL A 183 -2.81 -9.83 -5.59
N THR A 184 -3.54 -8.73 -5.51
CA THR A 184 -2.97 -7.37 -5.48
C THR A 184 -2.95 -6.84 -4.04
N VAL A 185 -2.13 -5.81 -3.81
CA VAL A 185 -2.08 -5.07 -2.54
C VAL A 185 -1.96 -3.62 -2.95
N ASP A 186 -3.08 -2.90 -2.90
CA ASP A 186 -3.25 -1.58 -3.53
C ASP A 186 -3.47 -0.48 -2.48
N GLY A 187 -3.75 -0.87 -1.24
CA GLY A 187 -3.88 0.07 -0.13
C GLY A 187 -3.44 -0.51 1.21
N PHE A 188 -3.34 0.37 2.20
CA PHE A 188 -3.12 0.01 3.59
C PHE A 188 -3.71 1.07 4.53
N SER A 189 -3.87 0.71 5.80
CA SER A 189 -4.17 1.63 6.90
C SER A 189 -3.40 1.21 8.15
N LEU A 190 -3.07 2.19 8.98
CA LEU A 190 -2.39 2.02 10.26
C LEU A 190 -3.30 2.46 11.42
N ASP A 191 -3.37 1.65 12.48
CA ASP A 191 -4.02 2.05 13.73
C ASP A 191 -3.07 2.84 14.65
N ALA A 192 -3.56 3.20 15.84
CA ALA A 192 -2.77 3.97 16.82
C ALA A 192 -1.58 3.21 17.42
N ASN A 193 -1.53 1.88 17.24
CA ASN A 193 -0.44 1.00 17.67
C ASN A 193 0.45 0.58 16.49
N ASP A 194 0.34 1.27 15.35
CA ASP A 194 0.98 0.90 14.09
C ASP A 194 0.54 -0.46 13.52
N ASN A 195 -0.55 -1.09 14.00
CA ASN A 195 -1.05 -2.31 13.39
C ASN A 195 -1.52 -2.01 11.97
N CYS A 196 -1.18 -2.89 11.02
CA CYS A 196 -1.39 -2.64 9.60
C CYS A 196 -2.48 -3.53 9.04
N THR A 197 -3.46 -2.90 8.38
CA THR A 197 -4.40 -3.60 7.52
C THR A 197 -4.02 -3.30 6.07
N PHE A 198 -3.77 -4.34 5.29
CA PHE A 198 -3.57 -4.24 3.85
C PHE A 198 -4.88 -4.47 3.09
N TYR A 199 -5.06 -3.79 1.97
CA TYR A 199 -6.22 -3.91 1.11
C TYR A 199 -5.80 -4.19 -0.32
N GLY A 200 -6.64 -4.87 -1.08
CA GLY A 200 -6.43 -5.14 -2.48
C GLY A 200 -7.49 -6.08 -3.01
N ASN A 201 -7.18 -6.74 -4.12
CA ASN A 201 -8.05 -7.67 -4.79
C ASN A 201 -7.50 -9.10 -4.71
N VAL A 202 -8.40 -10.06 -4.46
CA VAL A 202 -8.13 -11.48 -4.68
C VAL A 202 -8.89 -11.92 -5.93
N ASP A 203 -8.14 -12.23 -6.98
CA ASP A 203 -8.69 -12.78 -8.21
C ASP A 203 -8.81 -14.28 -8.09
N LEU A 204 -9.99 -14.78 -8.41
CA LEU A 204 -10.38 -16.17 -8.33
C LEU A 204 -10.75 -16.68 -9.71
N CYS A 205 -10.42 -17.93 -9.98
CA CYS A 205 -10.81 -18.62 -11.19
C CYS A 205 -11.70 -19.82 -10.82
N LEU A 206 -12.96 -19.75 -11.24
CA LEU A 206 -13.91 -20.86 -11.18
C LEU A 206 -13.73 -21.74 -12.41
N ASN A 207 -13.45 -23.03 -12.19
CA ASN A 207 -13.38 -24.06 -13.24
C ASN A 207 -12.42 -23.72 -14.41
N GLY A 208 -11.43 -22.85 -14.19
CA GLY A 208 -10.44 -22.46 -15.19
C GLY A 208 -10.93 -21.45 -16.26
N THR A 209 -12.16 -20.94 -16.16
CA THR A 209 -12.75 -20.09 -17.21
C THR A 209 -13.40 -18.80 -16.73
N THR A 210 -14.00 -18.78 -15.53
CA THR A 210 -14.71 -17.59 -15.05
C THR A 210 -13.88 -16.91 -13.98
N GLN A 211 -13.43 -15.68 -14.25
CA GLN A 211 -12.67 -14.88 -13.32
C GLN A 211 -13.59 -13.99 -12.48
N TRP A 212 -13.37 -14.00 -11.17
CA TRP A 212 -14.06 -13.18 -10.18
C TRP A 212 -12.99 -12.48 -9.36
N SER A 213 -13.29 -11.31 -8.81
CA SER A 213 -12.38 -10.61 -7.93
C SER A 213 -13.14 -10.18 -6.70
N TYR A 214 -12.53 -10.24 -5.53
CA TYR A 214 -13.09 -9.66 -4.32
C TYR A 214 -12.10 -8.67 -3.74
N ILE A 215 -12.61 -7.51 -3.32
CA ILE A 215 -11.82 -6.62 -2.47
C ILE A 215 -11.69 -7.29 -1.10
N TYR A 216 -10.48 -7.33 -0.55
CA TYR A 216 -10.21 -7.88 0.77
C TYR A 216 -9.63 -6.81 1.70
N SER A 217 -9.74 -7.09 3.00
CA SER A 217 -8.91 -6.48 4.02
C SER A 217 -8.12 -7.57 4.74
N PHE A 218 -6.83 -7.35 4.96
CA PHE A 218 -5.92 -8.30 5.59
C PHE A 218 -5.22 -7.65 6.78
N GLN A 219 -5.58 -8.07 7.98
CA GLN A 219 -4.92 -7.65 9.21
C GLN A 219 -3.59 -8.39 9.35
N PHE A 220 -2.49 -7.66 9.21
CA PHE A 220 -1.15 -8.26 9.15
C PHE A 220 -0.78 -8.99 10.45
N GLU A 221 -1.10 -8.41 11.60
CA GLU A 221 -0.70 -8.93 12.91
C GLU A 221 -1.43 -10.22 13.29
N THR A 222 -2.70 -10.34 12.89
CA THR A 222 -3.53 -11.52 13.16
C THR A 222 -3.54 -12.52 12.01
N GLN A 223 -3.03 -12.11 10.85
CA GLN A 223 -3.13 -12.81 9.56
C GLN A 223 -4.57 -13.20 9.21
N THR A 224 -5.51 -12.33 9.57
CA THR A 224 -6.93 -12.50 9.28
C THR A 224 -7.27 -11.77 8.00
N VAL A 225 -7.94 -12.45 7.09
CA VAL A 225 -8.47 -11.84 5.87
C VAL A 225 -9.99 -11.87 5.91
N GLU A 226 -10.60 -10.78 5.51
CA GLU A 226 -12.04 -10.61 5.40
C GLU A 226 -12.37 -10.11 3.99
N ILE A 227 -13.46 -10.62 3.42
CA ILE A 227 -14.02 -10.03 2.21
C ILE A 227 -14.54 -8.66 2.61
N TYR A 228 -13.98 -7.63 1.99
CA TYR A 228 -14.36 -6.25 2.21
C TYR A 228 -15.56 -5.97 1.29
N ASP A 229 -16.71 -6.51 1.68
CA ASP A 229 -17.86 -6.69 0.80
C ASP A 229 -18.50 -5.37 0.34
N LEU A 230 -19.09 -5.47 -0.86
CA LEU A 230 -19.87 -4.49 -1.59
C LEU A 230 -21.37 -4.69 -1.35
N THR A 231 -21.79 -4.93 -0.11
CA THR A 231 -23.22 -4.87 0.26
C THR A 231 -23.39 -4.70 1.76
N GLU A 232 -24.08 -3.63 2.16
CA GLU A 232 -25.27 -3.80 3.00
C GLU A 232 -26.50 -3.76 2.08
#